data_AF-O55059-F1
#
_entry.id   AF-O55059-F1
#
_cell.length_a   1.000
_cell.length_b   1.000
_cell.length_c   1.000
_cell.angle_alpha   90.00
_cell.angle_beta   90.00
_cell.angle_gamma   90.00
#
_symmetry.space_group_name_H-M   'P 1'
#
loop_
_entity.id
_entity.type
_entity.pdbx_description
1 polymer ?
#
loop_
_entity_poly.entity_id
_entity_poly.type
_entity_poly.pdbx_seq_one_letter_code
_entity_poly.pdbx_strand_id
1 'polypeptide(L)' 'NSLVHRDLAARNCMLNENMSVCVADFGLSKKIYNGDYYRQGRIAKMPVKWIAIESLADRVYTSKSDVWAYAITILGGI' A
#
# COMPACT_ATOMS: atom_id res chain seq x y z
N ASN A 1 -10.72 10.80 6.55
CA ASN A 1 -9.71 10.00 7.28
C ASN A 1 -8.78 9.39 6.23
N SER A 2 -7.78 10.14 5.75
CA SER A 2 -7.01 9.80 4.54
C SER A 2 -5.66 9.20 4.91
N LEU A 3 -5.58 7.86 4.91
CA LEU A 3 -4.36 7.11 5.22
C LEU A 3 -3.98 6.25 4.02
N VAL A 4 -2.70 6.22 3.69
CA VAL A 4 -2.14 5.36 2.64
C VAL A 4 -1.21 4.36 3.29
N HIS A 5 -1.40 3.07 3.00
CA HIS A 5 -0.66 1.97 3.63
C HIS A 5 0.76 1.85 3.09
N ARG A 6 0.92 1.98 1.75
CA ARG A 6 2.20 1.94 1.02
C ARG A 6 2.96 0.60 1.03
N ASP A 7 2.42 -0.40 1.71
CA ASP A 7 2.94 -1.78 1.71
C ASP A 7 1.82 -2.81 1.87
N LEU A 8 0.74 -2.66 1.10
CA LEU A 8 -0.36 -3.61 1.15
C LEU A 8 0.03 -4.86 0.34
N ALA A 9 0.17 -5.98 1.05
CA ALA A 9 0.54 -7.27 0.47
C ALA A 9 -0.10 -8.40 1.28
N ALA A 10 -0.23 -9.60 0.69
CA ALA A 10 -0.82 -10.76 1.37
C ALA A 10 -0.12 -11.08 2.70
N ARG A 11 1.20 -10.92 2.76
CA ARG A 11 2.01 -11.10 3.98
C ARG A 11 1.66 -10.13 5.12
N ASN A 12 1.04 -9.00 4.78
CA ASN A 12 0.62 -7.96 5.72
C ASN A 12 -0.90 -8.05 5.98
N CYS A 13 -1.56 -9.11 5.50
CA CYS A 13 -2.95 -9.43 5.82
C CYS A 13 -2.97 -10.58 6.83
N MET A 14 -3.52 -10.33 8.02
CA MET A 14 -3.67 -11.32 9.08
C MET A 14 -5.07 -11.92 9.04
N LEU A 15 -5.20 -13.19 9.40
CA LEU A 15 -6.48 -13.87 9.55
C LEU A 15 -6.83 -13.97 11.03
N ASN A 16 -8.06 -13.60 11.41
CA ASN A 16 -8.55 -13.82 12.77
C ASN A 16 -9.20 -15.22 12.91
N GLU A 17 -9.56 -15.59 14.14
CA GLU A 17 -10.19 -16.88 14.46
C GLU A 17 -11.51 -17.13 13.69
N ASN A 18 -12.18 -16.06 13.27
CA ASN A 18 -13.43 -16.09 12.51
C ASN A 18 -13.20 -16.08 10.98
N MET A 19 -12.01 -16.42 10.50
CA MET A 19 -11.66 -16.41 9.08
C MET A 19 -11.84 -15.04 8.40
N SER A 20 -11.85 -13.95 9.17
CA SER A 20 -11.89 -12.59 8.63
C SER A 20 -10.48 -12.04 8.45
N VAL A 21 -10.26 -11.31 7.35
CA VAL A 21 -8.97 -10.71 7.01
C VAL A 21 -8.86 -9.31 7.61
N CYS A 22 -7.76 -9.04 8.31
CA CYS A 22 -7.41 -7.74 8.86
C CYS A 22 -6.08 -7.25 8.28
N VAL A 23 -6.02 -5.98 7.87
CA VAL A 23 -4.78 -5.35 7.38
C VAL A 23 -3.87 -5.02 8.57
N ALA A 24 -2.61 -5.41 8.48
CA ALA A 24 -1.58 -5.25 9.50
C ALA A 24 -0.29 -4.62 8.90
N ASP A 25 0.68 -4.33 9.75
CA ASP A 25 1.96 -3.68 9.41
C ASP A 25 1.83 -2.25 8.82
N PHE A 26 1.41 -1.32 9.67
CA PHE A 26 1.32 0.11 9.34
C PHE A 26 2.67 0.85 9.41
N GLY A 27 3.81 0.16 9.48
CA GLY A 27 5.13 0.78 9.66
C GLY A 27 5.52 1.77 8.56
N LEU A 28 4.98 1.58 7.35
CA LEU A 28 5.19 2.45 6.19
C LEU A 28 4.01 3.41 5.90
N SER A 29 2.95 3.32 6.69
CA SER A 29 1.72 4.09 6.48
C SER A 29 1.94 5.58 6.69
N LYS A 30 1.24 6.40 5.90
CA LYS A 30 1.27 7.86 6.00
C LYS A 30 -0.13 8.43 5.94
N LYS A 31 -0.42 9.33 6.88
CA LYS A 31 -1.62 10.17 6.83
C LYS A 31 -1.40 11.26 5.78
N ILE A 32 -2.38 11.44 4.90
CA ILE A 32 -2.40 12.56 3.97
C ILE A 32 -3.06 13.72 4.71
N TYR A 33 -2.30 14.80 4.91
CA TYR A 33 -2.74 15.96 5.69
C TYR A 33 -3.40 17.03 4.82
N ASN A 34 -2.90 17.27 3.61
CA ASN A 34 -3.45 18.21 2.62
C ASN A 34 -3.25 17.65 1.20
N GLY A 35 -4.34 17.44 0.46
CA GLY A 35 -4.37 16.82 -0.88
C GLY A 35 -4.80 15.35 -0.87
N ASP A 36 -4.83 14.74 -2.07
CA ASP A 36 -5.22 13.33 -2.26
C ASP A 36 -4.02 12.38 -2.43
N TYR A 37 -2.80 12.89 -2.22
CA TYR A 37 -1.57 12.16 -2.47
C TYR A 37 -0.45 12.46 -1.48
N TYR A 38 0.42 11.48 -1.27
CA TYR A 38 1.68 11.59 -0.54
C TYR A 38 2.84 11.45 -1.53
N ARG A 39 3.79 12.37 -1.53
CA ARG A 39 5.01 12.27 -2.35
C ARG A 39 6.21 11.89 -1.50
N GLN A 40 6.85 10.78 -1.84
CA GLN A 40 8.00 10.29 -1.09
C GLN A 40 9.29 11.03 -1.48
N GLY A 41 9.94 11.66 -0.50
CA GLY A 41 11.15 12.47 -0.72
C GLY A 41 12.46 11.70 -0.81
N ARG A 42 12.57 10.49 -0.24
CA ARG A 42 13.77 9.64 -0.30
C ARG A 42 13.46 8.28 -0.89
N ILE A 43 14.36 7.77 -1.73
CA ILE A 43 14.30 6.41 -2.26
C ILE A 43 14.38 5.43 -1.07
N ALA A 44 13.41 4.53 -0.98
CA ALA A 44 13.40 3.43 -0.02
C ALA A 44 13.38 2.10 -0.78
N LYS A 45 13.82 1.03 -0.12
CA LYS A 45 13.70 -0.33 -0.66
C LYS A 45 12.21 -0.71 -0.58
N MET A 46 11.54 -0.74 -1.73
CA MET A 46 10.10 -0.99 -1.84
C MET A 46 9.84 -2.24 -2.70
N PRO A 47 8.75 -2.97 -2.46
CA PRO A 47 8.44 -4.21 -3.19
C PRO A 47 7.88 -3.90 -4.59
N VAL A 48 8.76 -3.72 -5.58
CA VAL A 48 8.44 -3.20 -6.93
C VAL A 48 7.20 -3.83 -7.58
N LYS A 49 6.98 -5.14 -7.44
CA LYS A 49 5.82 -5.83 -8.03
C LYS A 49 4.45 -5.36 -7.50
N TRP A 50 4.40 -4.78 -6.30
CA TRP A 50 3.17 -4.29 -5.65
C TRP A 50 2.98 -2.78 -5.76
N ILE A 51 3.90 -2.07 -6.43
CA ILE A 51 3.88 -0.61 -6.52
C ILE A 51 3.10 -0.18 -7.78
N ALA A 52 2.16 0.73 -7.62
CA ALA A 52 1.42 1.34 -8.72
C ALA A 52 2.35 2.18 -9.61
N ILE A 53 2.00 2.34 -10.89
CA ILE A 53 2.90 2.96 -11.87
C ILE A 53 3.24 4.43 -11.54
N GLU A 54 2.28 5.19 -11.02
CA GLU A 54 2.47 6.56 -10.55
C GLU A 54 3.38 6.64 -9.30
N SER A 55 3.32 5.62 -8.45
CA SER A 55 4.21 5.48 -7.30
C SER A 55 5.62 5.09 -7.72
N LEU A 56 5.77 4.30 -8.80
CA LEU A 56 7.06 3.91 -9.35
C LEU A 56 7.75 5.06 -10.10
N ALA A 57 7.00 5.79 -10.94
CA ALA A 57 7.52 6.87 -11.75
C ALA A 57 7.78 8.16 -10.95
N ASP A 58 6.75 8.64 -10.23
CA ASP A 58 6.75 9.98 -9.66
C ASP A 58 6.89 10.01 -8.13
N ARG A 59 6.96 8.82 -7.52
CA ARG A 59 6.94 8.61 -6.07
C ARG A 59 5.67 9.16 -5.41
N VAL A 60 4.56 9.14 -6.15
CA VAL A 60 3.25 9.61 -5.73
C VAL A 60 2.42 8.43 -5.24
N TYR A 61 1.93 8.52 -4.01
CA TYR A 61 1.12 7.50 -3.37
C TYR A 61 -0.27 8.05 -3.06
N THR A 62 -1.30 7.38 -3.54
CA THR A 62 -2.70 7.75 -3.31
C THR A 62 -3.48 6.55 -2.79
N SER A 63 -4.74 6.77 -2.40
CA SER A 63 -5.64 5.64 -2.12
C SER A 63 -5.82 4.71 -3.34
N LYS A 64 -5.66 5.21 -4.57
CA LYS A 64 -5.72 4.37 -5.79
C LYS A 64 -4.48 3.48 -5.95
N SER A 65 -3.34 3.96 -5.48
CA SER A 65 -2.11 3.17 -5.44
C SER A 65 -2.23 1.97 -4.47
N ASP A 66 -2.95 2.14 -3.36
CA ASP A 66 -3.28 1.02 -2.45
C ASP A 66 -4.29 0.04 -3.09
N VAL A 67 -5.24 0.51 -3.91
CA VAL A 67 -6.15 -0.37 -4.67
C VAL A 67 -5.40 -1.24 -5.68
N TRP A 68 -4.38 -0.69 -6.34
CA TRP A 68 -3.49 -1.47 -7.21
C TRP A 68 -2.78 -2.59 -6.42
N ALA A 69 -2.16 -2.24 -5.30
CA ALA A 69 -1.47 -3.20 -4.44
C ALA A 69 -2.42 -4.30 -3.92
N TYR A 70 -3.67 -3.95 -3.62
CA TYR A 70 -4.73 -4.88 -3.26
C TYR A 70 -5.06 -5.85 -4.40
N ALA A 71 -5.18 -5.37 -5.63
CA ALA A 71 -5.44 -6.23 -6.79
C ALA A 71 -4.32 -7.25 -7.02
N ILE A 72 -3.05 -6.83 -6.93
CA ILE A 72 -1.89 -7.74 -7.03
C ILE A 72 -1.87 -8.75 -5.87
N THR A 73 -2.29 -8.33 -4.68
CA THR A 73 -2.43 -9.20 -3.51
C THR A 73 -3.49 -10.29 -3.71
N ILE A 74 -4.65 -9.96 -4.27
CA ILE A 74 -5.70 -10.95 -4.59
C ILE A 74 -5.24 -11.90 -5.68
N LEU A 75 -4.53 -11.40 -6.69
CA LEU A 75 -4.03 -12.23 -7.80
C LEU A 75 -3.00 -13.28 -7.36
N GLY A 76 -2.58 -13.28 -6.10
CA GLY A 76 -1.67 -14.28 -5.54
C GLY A 76 -0.20 -13.96 -5.78
N GLY A 77 0.13 -12.71 -6.16
CA GLY A 77 1.50 -12.21 -6.31
C GLY A 77 2.43 -13.16 -7.06
N ILE A 78 2.49 -13.06 -8.39
CA ILE A 78 3.53 -13.72 -9.22
C ILE A 78 4.93 -13.61 -8.59
#